data_AF-A0A382XWZ5-F1
#
_entry.id   AF-A0A382XWZ5-F1
#
_cell.length_a   1.000
_cell.length_b   1.000
_cell.length_c   1.000
_cell.angle_alpha   90.00
_cell.angle_beta   90.00
_cell.angle_gamma   90.00
#
_symmetry.space_group_name_H-M   'P 1'
#
loop_
_entity.id
_entity.type
_entity.pdbx_description
1 polymer ?
#
loop_
_entity_poly.entity_id
_entity_poly.type
_entity_poly.pdbx_seq_one_letter_code
_entity_poly.pdbx_strand_id
1 'polypeptide(L)'
;MSHYKNKFLCRRSSAKRLSLFLSLYLTLAPGFAFALPSDPTVRNGSVSFNQVDSKTLNIIQSSDKAIIDWNSFNIQKNEATHFQMPSANSINVSRVTGGVGSDIFG
;
A
#
# COMPACT_ATOMS: atom_id res chain seq x y z
N MET A 1 18.06 -21.92 -68.84
CA MET A 1 18.97 -22.13 -67.69
C MET A 1 18.81 -20.96 -66.72
N SER A 2 17.86 -21.04 -65.76
CA SER A 2 17.86 -20.15 -64.60
C SER A 2 16.93 -20.70 -63.53
N HIS A 3 17.50 -21.23 -62.46
CA HIS A 3 16.82 -21.48 -61.20
C HIS A 3 17.82 -21.19 -60.08
N TYR A 4 17.53 -20.21 -59.23
CA TYR A 4 17.95 -20.28 -57.84
C TYR A 4 16.98 -19.51 -56.94
N LYS A 5 16.48 -20.21 -55.92
CA LYS A 5 15.44 -19.77 -54.97
C LYS A 5 16.05 -18.93 -53.84
N ASN A 6 15.34 -17.88 -53.41
CA ASN A 6 15.64 -17.08 -52.23
C ASN A 6 15.40 -17.89 -50.94
N LYS A 7 16.43 -18.03 -50.09
CA LYS A 7 16.31 -18.56 -48.72
C LYS A 7 15.96 -17.43 -47.76
N PHE A 8 14.68 -17.20 -47.52
CA PHE A 8 14.25 -16.45 -46.34
C PHE A 8 14.40 -17.36 -45.12
N LEU A 9 15.53 -17.23 -44.41
CA LEU A 9 15.75 -17.87 -43.13
C LEU A 9 14.84 -17.24 -42.06
N CYS A 10 13.85 -18.02 -41.63
CA CYS A 10 13.06 -17.77 -40.44
C CYS A 10 13.90 -18.03 -39.17
N ARG A 11 14.02 -17.04 -38.27
CA ARG A 11 14.13 -17.28 -36.81
C ARG A 11 13.99 -15.99 -35.98
N ARG A 12 12.76 -15.57 -35.72
CA ARG A 12 12.44 -14.60 -34.65
C ARG A 12 11.24 -15.13 -33.84
N SER A 13 11.47 -16.13 -32.99
CA SER A 13 10.43 -16.64 -32.07
C SER A 13 10.82 -16.60 -30.59
N SER A 14 12.10 -16.43 -30.25
CA SER A 14 12.60 -16.45 -28.87
C SER A 14 12.17 -15.23 -28.04
N ALA A 15 12.09 -14.05 -28.66
CA ALA A 15 11.72 -12.81 -27.95
C ALA A 15 10.25 -12.79 -27.50
N LYS A 16 9.35 -13.42 -28.26
CA LYS A 16 7.90 -13.45 -27.93
C LYS A 16 7.59 -14.30 -26.71
N ARG A 17 8.33 -15.41 -26.51
CA ARG A 17 8.16 -16.30 -25.36
C ARG A 17 8.64 -15.63 -24.07
N LEU A 18 9.77 -14.93 -24.12
CA LEU A 18 10.32 -14.22 -22.96
C LEU A 18 9.40 -13.07 -22.49
N SER A 19 8.77 -12.33 -23.41
CA SER A 19 7.78 -11.30 -23.07
C SER A 19 6.54 -11.85 -22.35
N LEU A 20 6.05 -13.03 -22.75
CA LEU A 20 4.87 -13.66 -22.15
C LEU A 20 5.11 -14.12 -20.71
N PHE A 21 6.31 -14.65 -20.42
CA PHE A 21 6.67 -15.03 -19.05
C PHE A 21 6.86 -13.82 -18.14
N LEU A 22 7.43 -12.73 -18.64
CA LEU A 22 7.60 -11.50 -17.87
C LEU A 22 6.26 -10.84 -17.54
N SER A 23 5.32 -10.82 -18.48
CA SER A 23 3.97 -10.30 -18.25
C SER A 23 3.20 -11.13 -17.24
N LEU A 24 3.36 -12.46 -17.25
CA LEU A 24 2.71 -13.35 -16.29
C LEU A 24 3.30 -13.21 -14.88
N TYR A 25 4.62 -13.00 -14.77
CA TYR A 25 5.30 -12.80 -13.49
C TYR A 25 4.86 -11.49 -12.80
N LEU A 26 4.67 -10.41 -13.58
CA LEU A 26 4.23 -9.12 -13.03
C LEU A 26 2.78 -9.16 -12.51
N THR A 27 1.92 -10.02 -13.09
CA THR A 27 0.53 -10.20 -12.63
C THR A 27 0.39 -11.11 -11.41
N LEU A 28 1.38 -11.98 -11.15
CA LEU A 28 1.37 -12.93 -10.04
C LEU A 28 2.23 -12.50 -8.85
N ALA A 29 2.91 -11.36 -8.94
CA ALA A 29 3.67 -10.82 -7.82
C ALA A 29 2.70 -10.57 -6.65
N PRO A 30 2.90 -11.22 -5.49
CA PRO A 30 2.09 -10.92 -4.32
C PRO A 30 2.25 -9.44 -4.01
N GLY A 31 1.15 -8.70 -4.06
CA GLY A 31 1.13 -7.32 -3.55
C GLY A 31 1.45 -7.38 -2.07
N PHE A 32 2.54 -6.74 -1.65
CA PHE A 32 2.76 -6.47 -0.24
C PHE A 32 1.62 -5.56 0.21
N ALA A 33 0.63 -6.11 0.90
CA ALA A 33 -0.35 -5.30 1.60
C ALA A 33 0.41 -4.62 2.75
N PHE A 34 0.73 -3.34 2.57
CA PHE A 34 1.26 -2.52 3.66
C PHE A 34 0.19 -2.42 4.73
N ALA A 35 0.58 -2.72 5.96
CA ALA A 35 -0.34 -3.17 6.97
C ALA A 35 -0.51 -2.19 8.14
N LEU A 36 -0.02 -0.98 8.00
CA LEU A 36 -0.38 0.17 8.84
C LEU A 36 -1.63 0.89 8.30
N PRO A 37 -2.30 1.75 9.09
CA PRO A 37 -3.34 2.65 8.59
C PRO A 37 -2.83 3.49 7.42
N SER A 38 -3.65 3.66 6.38
CA SER A 38 -3.24 4.27 5.11
C SER A 38 -4.14 5.43 4.68
N ASP A 39 -3.53 6.32 3.89
CA ASP A 39 -4.12 7.53 3.31
C ASP A 39 -4.91 8.39 4.33
N PRO A 40 -4.27 8.86 5.42
CA PRO A 40 -4.94 9.71 6.38
C PRO A 40 -5.37 11.05 5.77
N THR A 41 -6.57 11.49 6.11
CA THR A 41 -7.06 12.85 5.87
C THR A 41 -7.57 13.43 7.17
N VAL A 42 -6.88 14.45 7.70
CA VAL A 42 -7.33 15.16 8.90
C VAL A 42 -8.56 16.01 8.55
N ARG A 43 -9.69 15.71 9.17
CA ARG A 43 -10.95 16.44 8.98
C ARG A 43 -11.17 17.53 10.02
N ASN A 44 -10.63 17.33 11.22
CA ASN A 44 -10.70 18.30 12.30
C ASN A 44 -9.52 18.12 13.25
N GLY A 45 -9.07 19.22 13.86
CA GLY A 45 -7.95 19.21 14.80
C GLY A 45 -6.58 19.28 14.12
N SER A 46 -5.54 19.16 14.93
CA SER A 46 -4.14 19.23 14.51
C SER A 46 -3.47 17.90 14.82
N VAL A 47 -3.06 17.20 13.77
CA VAL A 47 -2.42 15.88 13.86
C VAL A 47 -1.28 15.81 12.86
N SER A 48 -0.15 15.24 13.27
CA SER A 48 0.93 14.84 12.38
C SER A 48 1.18 13.33 12.45
N PHE A 49 1.72 12.78 11.38
CA PHE A 49 1.97 11.36 11.22
C PHE A 49 3.47 11.14 11.08
N ASN A 50 4.02 10.24 11.89
CA ASN A 50 5.43 9.88 11.90
C ASN A 50 5.55 8.36 11.84
N GLN A 51 5.81 7.84 10.64
CA GLN A 51 6.11 6.43 10.46
C GLN A 51 7.58 6.17 10.79
N VAL A 52 7.83 5.51 11.91
CA VAL A 52 9.18 5.28 12.44
C VAL A 52 9.92 4.21 11.62
N ASP A 53 9.20 3.16 11.24
CA ASP A 53 9.69 2.07 10.41
C ASP A 53 8.54 1.44 9.61
N SER A 54 8.78 0.30 8.95
CA SER A 54 7.74 -0.37 8.17
C SER A 54 6.57 -0.94 8.98
N LYS A 55 6.68 -0.97 10.32
CA LYS A 55 5.75 -1.62 11.25
C LYS A 55 5.18 -0.69 12.31
N THR A 56 5.70 0.54 12.45
CA THR A 56 5.34 1.44 13.54
C THR A 56 4.93 2.82 13.01
N LEU A 57 3.69 3.22 13.29
CA LEU A 57 3.13 4.54 13.01
C LEU A 57 2.85 5.30 14.31
N ASN A 58 3.50 6.46 14.49
CA ASN A 58 3.15 7.40 15.54
C ASN A 58 2.22 8.48 14.99
N ILE A 59 1.10 8.70 15.69
CA ILE A 59 0.09 9.72 15.39
C ILE A 59 0.16 10.75 16.51
N ILE A 60 0.68 11.93 16.19
CA ILE A 60 0.92 12.99 17.16
C ILE A 60 -0.21 14.00 17.03
N GLN A 61 -1.13 13.98 17.97
CA GLN A 61 -2.23 14.93 18.05
C GLN A 61 -1.86 16.08 18.98
N SER A 62 -1.94 17.32 18.48
CA SER A 62 -1.67 18.54 19.26
C SER A 62 -2.93 19.28 19.69
N SER A 63 -4.11 18.90 19.17
CA SER A 63 -5.41 19.45 19.60
C SER A 63 -6.15 18.53 20.58
N ASP A 64 -7.05 19.09 21.40
CA ASP A 64 -7.85 18.28 22.33
C ASP A 64 -8.82 17.31 21.64
N LYS A 65 -9.27 17.66 20.44
CA LYS A 65 -10.14 16.82 19.62
C LYS A 65 -9.59 16.74 18.21
N ALA A 66 -9.58 15.54 17.63
CA ALA A 66 -9.30 15.37 16.21
C ALA A 66 -10.21 14.32 15.56
N ILE A 67 -10.42 14.49 14.26
CA ILE A 67 -11.09 13.51 13.40
C ILE A 67 -10.16 13.23 12.23
N ILE A 68 -9.87 11.95 12.00
CA ILE A 68 -9.03 11.49 10.90
C ILE A 68 -9.85 10.49 10.09
N ASP A 69 -10.03 10.78 8.81
CA ASP A 69 -10.52 9.81 7.86
C ASP A 69 -9.35 8.98 7.34
N TRP A 70 -9.56 7.69 7.17
CA TRP A 70 -8.58 6.73 6.66
C TRP A 70 -9.18 5.99 5.47
N ASN A 71 -8.37 5.69 4.46
CA ASN A 71 -8.81 4.79 3.39
C ASN A 71 -8.86 3.35 3.92
N SER A 72 -7.84 2.93 4.66
CA SER A 72 -7.85 1.70 5.45
C SER A 72 -7.24 1.93 6.82
N PHE A 73 -7.75 1.25 7.84
CA PHE A 73 -7.16 1.23 9.17
C PHE A 73 -6.99 -0.22 9.58
N ASN A 74 -5.82 -0.77 9.26
CA ASN A 74 -5.40 -2.13 9.63
C ASN A 74 -4.12 -2.05 10.45
N ILE A 75 -3.89 -3.06 11.28
CA ILE A 75 -2.66 -3.27 12.04
C ILE A 75 -2.40 -4.78 12.01
N GLN A 76 -1.42 -5.26 11.25
CA GLN A 76 -1.11 -6.69 11.20
C GLN A 76 -0.30 -7.15 12.40
N LYS A 77 0.06 -8.44 12.40
CA LYS A 77 0.87 -9.03 13.47
C LYS A 77 2.25 -8.37 13.53
N ASN A 78 2.67 -7.98 14.73
CA ASN A 78 3.92 -7.27 15.02
C ASN A 78 3.98 -5.85 14.45
N GLU A 79 2.85 -5.17 14.36
CA GLU A 79 2.76 -3.77 13.95
C GLU A 79 2.08 -2.92 15.03
N ALA A 80 2.44 -1.65 15.10
CA ALA A 80 1.92 -0.76 16.12
C ALA A 80 1.54 0.59 15.54
N THR A 81 0.38 1.09 15.98
CA THR A 81 -0.02 2.49 15.78
C THR A 81 -0.18 3.15 17.15
N HIS A 82 0.59 4.19 17.42
CA HIS A 82 0.62 4.88 18.71
C HIS A 82 0.02 6.27 18.60
N PHE A 83 -1.05 6.53 19.34
CA PHE A 83 -1.63 7.86 19.47
C PHE A 83 -1.00 8.61 20.64
N GLN A 84 -0.30 9.70 20.34
CA GLN A 84 0.25 10.64 21.31
C GLN A 84 -0.68 11.85 21.36
N MET A 85 -1.50 11.94 22.41
CA MET A 85 -2.49 12.99 22.59
C MET A 85 -2.09 13.97 23.70
N PRO A 86 -2.58 15.23 23.69
CA PRO A 86 -2.15 16.26 24.64
C PRO A 86 -2.46 15.93 26.10
N SER A 87 -3.58 15.25 26.36
CA SER A 87 -3.99 14.86 27.71
C SER A 87 -4.90 13.62 27.69
N ALA A 88 -5.16 13.06 28.86
CA ALA A 88 -6.12 11.95 29.04
C ALA A 88 -7.58 12.34 28.73
N ASN A 89 -7.89 13.65 28.67
CA ASN A 89 -9.23 14.15 28.32
C ASN A 89 -9.40 14.38 26.81
N SER A 90 -8.31 14.25 26.04
CA SER A 90 -8.33 14.46 24.60
C SER A 90 -8.98 13.28 23.88
N ILE A 91 -9.61 13.56 22.74
CA ILE A 91 -10.37 12.57 21.95
C ILE A 91 -9.83 12.52 20.53
N ASN A 92 -9.67 11.32 20.00
CA ASN A 92 -9.45 11.07 18.58
C ASN A 92 -10.59 10.22 18.02
N VAL A 93 -11.08 10.59 16.84
CA VAL A 93 -12.01 9.76 16.05
C VAL A 93 -11.30 9.32 14.77
N SER A 94 -11.10 8.02 14.63
CA SER A 94 -10.58 7.39 13.40
C SER A 94 -11.74 6.78 12.62
N ARG A 95 -11.98 7.29 11.41
CA ARG A 95 -13.08 6.86 10.53
C ARG A 95 -12.54 6.20 9.28
N VAL A 96 -12.87 4.93 9.07
CA VAL A 96 -12.55 4.25 7.80
C VAL A 96 -13.59 4.65 6.76
N THR A 97 -13.12 5.17 5.64
CA THR A 97 -13.94 5.61 4.51
C THR A 97 -13.78 4.73 3.27
N GLY A 98 -12.79 3.82 3.27
CA GLY A 98 -12.67 2.77 2.25
C GLY A 98 -13.70 1.65 2.41
N GLY A 99 -13.73 0.76 1.42
CA GLY A 99 -14.74 -0.31 1.31
C GLY A 99 -14.41 -1.60 2.06
N VAL A 100 -13.32 -1.65 2.82
CA VAL A 100 -12.84 -2.86 3.52
C VAL A 100 -12.83 -2.60 5.02
N GLY A 101 -13.24 -3.60 5.81
CA GLY A 101 -13.23 -3.53 7.26
C GLY A 101 -11.81 -3.45 7.85
N SER A 102 -11.73 -3.14 9.14
CA SER A 102 -10.48 -3.08 9.88
C SER A 102 -10.07 -4.45 10.42
N ASP A 103 -8.84 -4.85 10.12
CA ASP A 103 -8.16 -6.01 10.72
C ASP A 103 -7.09 -5.53 11.70
N ILE A 104 -7.24 -5.87 12.98
CA ILE A 104 -6.35 -5.44 14.07
C ILE A 104 -5.79 -6.70 14.78
N PHE A 105 -4.57 -7.08 14.41
CA PHE A 105 -3.90 -8.28 14.90
C PHE A 105 -2.75 -7.99 15.88
N GLY A 106 -2.10 -6.83 15.79
CA GLY A 106 -1.08 -6.35 16.75
C GLY A 106 0.29 -6.99 16.60
#